data_AF-A0A350LPJ5-F1
#
_entry.id   AF-A0A350LPJ5-F1
#
_cell.length_a   1.000
_cell.length_b   1.000
_cell.length_c   1.000
_cell.angle_alpha   90.00
_cell.angle_beta   90.00
_cell.angle_gamma   90.00
#
_symmetry.space_group_name_H-M   'P 1'
#
loop_
_entity.id
_entity.type
_entity.pdbx_description
1 polymer ?
#
loop_
_entity_poly.entity_id
_entity_poly.type
_entity_poly.pdbx_seq_one_letter_code
_entity_poly.pdbx_strand_id
1 'polypeptide(L)'
;AVMKGHLHTDQLLRAVLDKAAGLRTGRRLSHVFVMDVPGLAHLLLVTDAAINITPDLRAKVDIVQNAIDLALSLGIELPKVGVLSAVETVNPDLPSSIDAALLSKMAERGQITGGLVDGPLAMDNAVDLAAARTKGLSSPVAGRADILVVPNLDAGNMLAKQLTYLSHAEAAGVVLGARVPIILNSRADDDMARLASCAVAALHHARLNGRG
;
A
#
# COMPACT_ATOMS: atom_id res chain seq x y z
N ALA A 1 -7.39 -17.85 1.30
CA ALA A 1 -6.08 -17.19 1.15
C ALA A 1 -5.03 -18.24 0.75
N VAL A 2 -3.91 -17.82 0.17
CA VAL A 2 -2.72 -18.67 -0.07
C VAL A 2 -1.57 -18.12 0.78
N MET A 3 -0.69 -18.94 1.34
CA MET A 3 0.48 -18.47 2.10
C MET A 3 1.78 -18.97 1.46
N LYS A 4 2.78 -18.09 1.38
CA LYS A 4 4.13 -18.49 0.99
C LYS A 4 4.78 -19.32 2.11
N GLY A 5 5.18 -20.56 1.78
CA GLY A 5 6.07 -21.37 2.63
C GLY A 5 7.55 -21.02 2.43
N HIS A 6 8.44 -22.02 2.51
CA HIS A 6 9.89 -21.87 2.33
C HIS A 6 10.36 -21.59 0.88
N LEU A 7 9.47 -21.09 0.02
CA LEU A 7 9.76 -20.80 -1.39
C LEU A 7 10.33 -19.40 -1.58
N HIS A 8 11.04 -19.18 -2.68
CA HIS A 8 11.37 -17.83 -3.12
C HIS A 8 10.10 -17.13 -3.63
N THR A 9 10.01 -15.82 -3.40
CA THR A 9 8.83 -15.01 -3.75
C THR A 9 8.54 -15.05 -5.25
N ASP A 10 9.57 -15.07 -6.09
CA ASP A 10 9.45 -15.16 -7.55
C ASP A 10 8.80 -16.48 -8.01
N GLN A 11 9.12 -17.60 -7.36
CA GLN A 11 8.53 -18.92 -7.66
C GLN A 11 7.03 -18.93 -7.35
N LEU A 12 6.63 -18.40 -6.19
CA LEU A 12 5.21 -18.28 -5.82
C LEU A 12 4.49 -17.35 -6.80
N LEU A 13 5.05 -16.17 -7.08
CA LEU A 13 4.43 -15.19 -7.96
C LEU A 13 4.29 -15.74 -9.38
N ARG A 14 5.26 -16.50 -9.90
CA ARG A 14 5.14 -17.16 -11.22
C ARG A 14 3.94 -18.11 -11.28
N ALA A 15 3.76 -18.95 -10.26
CA ALA A 15 2.62 -19.88 -10.19
C ALA A 15 1.28 -19.14 -10.06
N VAL A 16 1.23 -18.09 -9.23
CA VAL A 16 0.04 -17.23 -9.08
C VAL A 16 -0.31 -16.51 -10.39
N LEU A 17 0.70 -16.10 -11.15
CA LEU A 17 0.58 -15.37 -12.39
C LEU A 17 0.35 -16.28 -13.62
N ASP A 18 0.21 -17.59 -13.45
CA ASP A 18 -0.07 -18.49 -14.57
C ASP A 18 -1.40 -18.11 -15.27
N LYS A 19 -1.42 -18.13 -16.61
CA LYS A 19 -2.58 -17.67 -17.40
C LYS A 19 -3.72 -18.70 -17.46
N ALA A 20 -3.42 -19.99 -17.29
CA ALA A 20 -4.37 -21.08 -17.44
C ALA A 20 -4.92 -21.56 -16.08
N ALA A 21 -4.05 -21.62 -15.06
CA ALA A 21 -4.38 -22.17 -13.74
C ALA A 21 -4.15 -21.18 -12.58
N GLY A 22 -3.59 -20.00 -12.86
CA GLY A 22 -3.23 -19.02 -11.84
C GLY A 22 -4.42 -18.25 -11.24
N LEU A 23 -4.11 -17.37 -10.30
CA LEU A 23 -5.08 -16.56 -9.55
C LEU A 23 -5.19 -15.13 -10.08
N ARG A 24 -4.70 -14.87 -11.30
CA ARG A 24 -4.74 -13.54 -11.91
C ARG A 24 -6.16 -12.99 -12.00
N THR A 25 -6.26 -11.69 -11.77
CA THR A 25 -7.44 -10.90 -12.13
C THR A 25 -7.06 -9.91 -13.23
N GLY A 26 -7.97 -8.99 -13.60
CA GLY A 26 -7.65 -7.87 -14.48
C GLY A 26 -6.76 -6.79 -13.84
N ARG A 27 -6.50 -6.86 -12.53
CA ARG A 27 -5.65 -5.90 -11.80
C ARG A 27 -4.21 -6.38 -11.64
N ARG A 28 -3.28 -5.44 -11.58
CA ARG A 28 -1.89 -5.66 -11.17
C ARG A 28 -1.85 -6.24 -9.76
N LEU A 29 -0.98 -7.24 -9.55
CA LEU A 29 -0.65 -7.69 -8.20
C LEU A 29 0.18 -6.63 -7.50
N SER A 30 -0.12 -6.37 -6.23
CA SER A 30 0.63 -5.43 -5.40
C SER A 30 0.76 -5.93 -3.97
N HIS A 31 1.83 -5.54 -3.30
CA HIS A 31 2.04 -5.86 -1.88
C HIS A 31 1.70 -4.68 -0.98
N VAL A 32 1.03 -4.95 0.15
CA VAL A 32 0.77 -3.96 1.20
C VAL A 32 1.35 -4.47 2.51
N PHE A 33 2.19 -3.66 3.16
CA PHE A 33 2.47 -3.79 4.58
C PHE A 33 1.37 -3.07 5.35
N VAL A 34 0.72 -3.77 6.28
CA VAL A 34 -0.14 -3.17 7.31
C VAL A 34 0.70 -3.09 8.57
N MET A 35 0.97 -1.87 9.03
CA MET A 35 1.94 -1.63 10.10
C MET A 35 1.27 -1.00 11.32
N ASP A 36 1.51 -1.61 12.48
CA ASP A 36 1.21 -0.99 13.78
C ASP A 36 2.47 -0.26 14.26
N VAL A 37 2.45 1.07 14.17
CA VAL A 37 3.62 1.91 14.43
C VAL A 37 3.47 2.58 15.79
N PRO A 38 4.40 2.36 16.74
CA PRO A 38 4.40 3.06 18.01
C PRO A 38 4.30 4.58 17.84
N GLY A 39 3.30 5.18 18.50
CA GLY A 39 3.03 6.61 18.43
C GLY A 39 2.01 7.03 17.36
N LEU A 40 1.60 6.14 16.46
CA LEU A 40 0.43 6.33 15.62
C LEU A 40 -0.81 5.70 16.26
N ALA A 41 -1.93 6.41 16.24
CA ALA A 41 -3.20 5.91 16.79
C ALA A 41 -3.97 4.99 15.83
N HIS A 42 -3.42 4.70 14.66
CA HIS A 42 -4.04 3.94 13.59
C HIS A 42 -2.99 3.10 12.85
N LEU A 43 -3.46 2.08 12.14
CA LEU A 43 -2.61 1.28 11.26
C LEU A 43 -2.15 2.11 10.07
N LEU A 44 -0.86 2.03 9.75
CA LEU A 44 -0.26 2.65 8.59
C LEU A 44 -0.06 1.62 7.48
N LEU A 45 -0.61 1.85 6.30
CA LEU A 45 -0.44 0.97 5.15
C LEU A 45 0.67 1.51 4.24
N VAL A 46 1.60 0.66 3.81
CA VAL A 46 2.68 1.02 2.87
C VAL A 46 2.66 0.12 1.65
N THR A 47 2.63 0.70 0.45
CA THR A 47 2.51 -0.03 -0.82
C THR A 47 3.26 0.67 -1.96
N ASP A 48 3.93 0.02 -2.92
CA ASP A 48 4.29 -1.41 -2.99
C ASP A 48 5.75 -1.60 -2.58
N ALA A 49 5.98 -2.45 -1.57
CA ALA A 49 7.29 -2.66 -0.97
C ALA A 49 7.91 -4.04 -1.27
N ALA A 50 7.30 -4.86 -2.15
CA ALA A 50 7.80 -6.23 -2.40
C ALA A 50 7.64 -6.78 -3.82
N ILE A 51 6.78 -6.22 -4.69
CA ILE A 51 6.48 -6.82 -6.00
C ILE A 51 6.89 -5.92 -7.17
N ASN A 52 6.39 -4.69 -7.20
CA ASN A 52 6.56 -3.84 -8.37
C ASN A 52 7.82 -2.97 -8.25
N ILE A 53 8.86 -3.31 -9.02
CA ILE A 53 10.17 -2.63 -8.99
C ILE A 53 10.03 -1.13 -9.32
N THR A 54 9.57 -0.82 -10.52
CA THR A 54 9.30 0.53 -11.02
C THR A 54 7.93 0.53 -11.70
N PRO A 55 6.83 0.61 -10.95
CA PRO A 55 5.49 0.55 -11.52
C PRO A 55 5.23 1.76 -12.41
N ASP A 56 4.68 1.53 -13.60
CA ASP A 56 4.13 2.59 -14.44
C ASP A 56 2.83 3.15 -13.84
N LEU A 57 2.33 4.26 -14.40
CA LEU A 57 1.11 4.91 -13.92
C LEU A 57 -0.10 3.96 -13.88
N ARG A 58 -0.26 3.08 -14.87
CA ARG A 58 -1.37 2.13 -14.92
C ARG A 58 -1.27 1.10 -13.79
N ALA A 59 -0.08 0.59 -13.53
CA ALA A 59 0.18 -0.28 -12.39
C ALA A 59 -0.05 0.46 -11.07
N LYS A 60 0.32 1.74 -10.97
CA LYS A 60 0.09 2.55 -9.77
C LYS A 60 -1.40 2.76 -9.47
N VAL A 61 -2.26 2.90 -10.48
CA VAL A 61 -3.72 2.95 -10.29
C VAL A 61 -4.22 1.67 -9.60
N ASP A 62 -3.80 0.51 -10.09
CA ASP A 62 -4.16 -0.77 -9.47
C ASP A 62 -3.59 -0.92 -8.06
N ILE A 63 -2.34 -0.48 -7.83
CA ILE A 63 -1.68 -0.48 -6.51
C ILE A 63 -2.49 0.36 -5.52
N VAL A 64 -2.88 1.57 -5.91
CA VAL A 64 -3.71 2.47 -5.08
C VAL A 64 -5.05 1.83 -4.78
N GLN A 65 -5.76 1.34 -5.80
CA GLN A 65 -7.09 0.76 -5.60
C GLN A 65 -7.03 -0.50 -4.72
N ASN A 66 -6.03 -1.36 -4.90
CA ASN A 66 -5.84 -2.53 -4.04
C ASN A 66 -5.62 -2.12 -2.57
N ALA A 67 -4.84 -1.07 -2.32
CA ALA A 67 -4.59 -0.59 -0.95
C ALA A 67 -5.82 0.04 -0.32
N ILE A 68 -6.60 0.83 -1.07
CA ILE A 68 -7.91 1.34 -0.61
C ILE A 68 -8.85 0.19 -0.26
N ASP A 69 -8.94 -0.82 -1.14
CA ASP A 69 -9.79 -1.97 -0.90
C ASP A 69 -9.36 -2.75 0.35
N LEU A 70 -8.06 -2.83 0.65
CA LEU A 70 -7.59 -3.42 1.89
C LEU A 70 -7.94 -2.57 3.12
N ALA A 71 -7.71 -1.25 3.06
CA ALA A 71 -8.04 -0.35 4.17
C ALA A 71 -9.52 -0.42 4.55
N LEU A 72 -10.40 -0.44 3.54
CA LEU A 72 -11.84 -0.62 3.75
C LEU A 72 -12.15 -1.99 4.38
N SER A 73 -11.43 -3.06 4.02
CA SER A 73 -11.54 -4.37 4.68
C SER A 73 -11.09 -4.37 6.15
N LEU A 74 -10.26 -3.41 6.54
CA LEU A 74 -9.79 -3.23 7.91
C LEU A 74 -10.68 -2.25 8.71
N GLY A 75 -11.80 -1.78 8.13
CA GLY A 75 -12.75 -0.89 8.79
C GLY A 75 -12.41 0.61 8.67
N ILE A 76 -11.43 0.99 7.84
CA ILE A 76 -11.15 2.40 7.55
C ILE A 76 -12.18 2.89 6.52
N GLU A 77 -13.25 3.54 6.98
CA GLU A 77 -14.41 3.91 6.16
C GLU A 77 -14.09 4.84 4.99
N LEU A 78 -13.16 5.78 5.20
CA LEU A 78 -12.68 6.70 4.18
C LEU A 78 -11.15 6.77 4.20
N PRO A 79 -10.46 5.82 3.54
CA PRO A 79 -9.01 5.77 3.50
C PRO A 79 -8.43 7.00 2.83
N LYS A 80 -7.39 7.57 3.46
CA LYS A 80 -6.62 8.71 2.93
C LYS A 80 -5.29 8.21 2.40
N VAL A 81 -5.10 8.34 1.09
CA VAL A 81 -3.93 7.87 0.35
C VAL A 81 -3.01 9.04 0.06
N GLY A 82 -1.86 9.07 0.72
CA GLY A 82 -0.76 9.96 0.38
C GLY A 82 0.15 9.32 -0.67
N VAL A 83 0.18 9.87 -1.88
CA VAL A 83 1.10 9.41 -2.93
C VAL A 83 2.43 10.14 -2.78
N LEU A 84 3.46 9.37 -2.47
CA LEU A 84 4.73 9.90 -2.00
C LEU A 84 5.65 10.35 -3.14
N SER A 85 6.29 11.48 -2.91
CA SER A 85 7.37 12.04 -3.72
C SER A 85 8.37 12.75 -2.81
N ALA A 86 9.50 13.20 -3.34
CA ALA A 86 10.48 13.98 -2.57
C ALA A 86 10.10 15.46 -2.40
N VAL A 87 9.06 15.93 -3.09
CA VAL A 87 8.61 17.33 -3.15
C VAL A 87 7.08 17.39 -3.14
N GLU A 88 6.52 18.55 -2.81
CA GLU A 88 5.07 18.79 -2.70
C GLU A 88 4.45 19.41 -3.95
N THR A 89 5.27 19.87 -4.89
CA THR A 89 4.84 20.44 -6.16
C THR A 89 5.04 19.46 -7.30
N VAL A 90 4.30 19.64 -8.39
CA VAL A 90 4.57 18.88 -9.61
C VAL A 90 5.87 19.37 -10.22
N ASN A 91 6.87 18.51 -10.22
CA ASN A 91 8.17 18.73 -10.82
C ASN A 91 8.34 17.81 -12.03
N PRO A 92 8.36 18.34 -13.27
CA PRO A 92 8.53 17.55 -14.48
C PRO A 92 9.80 16.69 -14.52
N ASP A 93 10.85 17.08 -13.78
CA ASP A 93 12.11 16.33 -13.69
C ASP A 93 12.06 15.20 -12.66
N LEU A 94 10.98 15.12 -11.87
CA LEU A 94 10.77 14.11 -10.85
C LEU A 94 9.53 13.28 -11.18
N PRO A 95 9.66 12.11 -11.84
CA PRO A 95 8.54 11.31 -12.30
C PRO A 95 7.53 10.92 -11.22
N SER A 96 7.99 10.68 -9.98
CA SER A 96 7.09 10.39 -8.86
C SER A 96 6.13 11.54 -8.56
N SER A 97 6.54 12.79 -8.80
CA SER A 97 5.67 13.95 -8.57
C SER A 97 4.57 14.06 -9.63
N ILE A 98 4.90 13.70 -10.88
CA ILE A 98 3.95 13.64 -11.99
C ILE A 98 2.94 12.53 -11.75
N ASP A 99 3.43 11.33 -11.43
CA ASP A 99 2.56 10.17 -11.16
C ASP A 99 1.62 10.46 -10.00
N ALA A 100 2.11 11.07 -8.93
CA ALA A 100 1.28 11.45 -7.79
C ALA A 100 0.16 12.40 -8.17
N ALA A 101 0.48 13.49 -8.89
CA ALA A 101 -0.53 14.44 -9.35
C ALA A 101 -1.57 13.80 -10.29
N LEU A 102 -1.12 12.91 -11.18
CA LEU A 102 -2.02 12.18 -12.06
C LEU A 102 -2.94 11.26 -11.27
N LEU A 103 -2.43 10.49 -10.30
CA LEU A 103 -3.24 9.60 -9.46
C LEU A 103 -4.27 10.38 -8.64
N SER A 104 -3.89 11.51 -8.05
CA SER A 104 -4.83 12.42 -7.38
C SER A 104 -5.95 12.87 -8.33
N LYS A 105 -5.59 13.31 -9.54
CA LYS A 105 -6.58 13.75 -10.54
C LYS A 105 -7.48 12.61 -11.04
N MET A 106 -6.93 11.41 -11.16
CA MET A 106 -7.68 10.21 -11.55
C MET A 106 -8.69 9.83 -10.46
N ALA A 107 -8.34 9.95 -9.19
CA ALA A 107 -9.26 9.74 -8.07
C ALA A 107 -10.38 10.79 -8.04
N GLU A 108 -10.05 12.08 -8.20
CA GLU A 108 -11.06 13.15 -8.32
C GLU A 108 -12.07 12.90 -9.45
N ARG A 109 -11.62 12.25 -10.53
CA ARG A 109 -12.45 11.88 -11.69
C ARG A 109 -13.14 10.52 -11.56
N GLY A 110 -13.01 9.85 -10.42
CA GLY A 110 -13.67 8.57 -10.14
C GLY A 110 -13.03 7.34 -10.80
N GLN A 111 -11.80 7.45 -11.32
CA GLN A 111 -11.06 6.30 -11.85
C GLN A 111 -10.46 5.44 -10.74
N ILE A 112 -10.21 6.04 -9.57
CA ILE A 112 -9.89 5.38 -8.31
C ILE A 112 -11.03 5.74 -7.34
N THR A 113 -11.54 4.75 -6.60
CA THR A 113 -12.79 4.88 -5.84
C THR A 113 -12.64 4.36 -4.42
N GLY A 114 -13.51 4.84 -3.52
CA GLY A 114 -13.59 4.34 -2.13
C GLY A 114 -12.61 4.98 -1.15
N GLY A 115 -11.83 5.99 -1.57
CA GLY A 115 -10.90 6.71 -0.70
C GLY A 115 -10.54 8.08 -1.28
N LEU A 116 -9.85 8.89 -0.48
CA LEU A 116 -9.28 10.17 -0.88
C LEU A 116 -7.83 9.96 -1.29
N VAL A 117 -7.42 10.47 -2.44
CA VAL A 117 -6.04 10.34 -2.94
C VAL A 117 -5.48 11.72 -3.17
N ASP A 118 -4.31 11.99 -2.60
CA ASP A 118 -3.60 13.23 -2.80
C ASP A 118 -2.09 13.03 -2.88
N GLY A 119 -1.44 13.97 -3.54
CA GLY A 119 -0.04 13.89 -3.92
C GLY A 119 0.30 14.88 -5.04
N PRO A 120 1.58 15.25 -5.18
CA PRO A 120 2.71 14.69 -4.48
C PRO A 120 2.86 15.17 -3.04
N LEU A 121 3.18 14.24 -2.13
CA LEU A 121 3.46 14.55 -0.73
C LEU A 121 4.83 13.99 -0.34
N ALA A 122 5.65 14.81 0.30
CA ALA A 122 6.76 14.29 1.09
C ALA A 122 6.22 13.50 2.31
N MET A 123 7.02 12.55 2.80
CA MET A 123 6.57 11.61 3.84
C MET A 123 6.12 12.31 5.12
N ASP A 124 6.88 13.33 5.57
CA ASP A 124 6.54 14.17 6.72
C ASP A 124 5.15 14.80 6.56
N ASN A 125 4.88 15.38 5.39
CA ASN A 125 3.60 16.00 5.09
C ASN A 125 2.45 15.02 4.89
N ALA A 126 2.73 13.75 4.62
CA ALA A 126 1.69 12.73 4.50
C ALA A 126 1.17 12.32 5.89
N VAL A 127 2.04 12.26 6.90
CA VAL A 127 1.73 11.67 8.21
C VAL A 127 1.66 12.66 9.38
N ASP A 128 2.26 13.85 9.26
CA ASP A 128 2.28 14.86 10.32
C ASP A 128 1.52 16.13 9.94
N LEU A 129 0.50 16.45 10.74
CA LEU A 129 -0.38 17.60 10.50
C LEU A 129 0.34 18.95 10.70
N ALA A 130 1.33 19.03 11.60
CA ALA A 130 2.09 20.25 11.83
C ALA A 130 3.08 20.52 10.67
N ALA A 131 3.73 19.50 10.14
CA ALA A 131 4.58 19.57 8.96
C ALA A 131 3.78 20.02 7.74
N ALA A 132 2.63 19.38 7.48
CA ALA A 132 1.73 19.76 6.39
C ALA A 132 1.28 21.23 6.48
N ARG A 133 0.89 21.70 7.68
CA ARG A 133 0.51 23.10 7.93
C ARG A 133 1.67 24.07 7.73
N THR A 134 2.87 23.71 8.19
CA THR A 134 4.08 24.52 8.04
C THR A 134 4.40 24.78 6.58
N LYS A 135 4.17 23.78 5.71
CA LYS A 135 4.33 23.91 4.26
C LYS A 135 3.09 24.45 3.53
N GLY A 136 2.05 24.86 4.26
CA GLY A 136 0.85 25.47 3.69
C GLY A 136 -0.04 24.52 2.88
N LEU A 137 0.06 23.20 3.11
CA LEU A 137 -0.73 22.21 2.39
C LEU A 137 -2.16 22.18 2.91
N SER A 138 -3.11 22.38 1.99
CA SER A 138 -4.55 22.32 2.26
C SER A 138 -5.15 21.14 1.53
N SER A 139 -5.21 19.99 2.22
CA SER A 139 -5.78 18.76 1.69
C SER A 139 -6.37 17.92 2.83
N PRO A 140 -7.46 17.17 2.60
CA PRO A 140 -7.99 16.24 3.59
C PRO A 140 -7.02 15.08 3.90
N VAL A 141 -6.05 14.79 3.01
CA VAL A 141 -5.06 13.71 3.14
C VAL A 141 -3.79 14.18 3.86
N ALA A 142 -3.36 15.42 3.64
CA ALA A 142 -2.11 15.93 4.20
C ALA A 142 -2.08 15.86 5.74
N GLY A 143 -1.04 15.21 6.27
CA GLY A 143 -0.81 14.96 7.68
C GLY A 143 -1.75 13.91 8.30
N ARG A 144 -2.48 13.17 7.47
CA ARG A 144 -3.58 12.27 7.88
C ARG A 144 -3.68 11.01 7.02
N ALA A 145 -2.61 10.68 6.28
CA ALA A 145 -2.61 9.54 5.38
C ALA A 145 -2.67 8.22 6.15
N ASP A 146 -3.65 7.39 5.80
CA ASP A 146 -3.79 6.01 6.28
C ASP A 146 -2.96 5.06 5.40
N ILE A 147 -2.76 5.43 4.12
CA ILE A 147 -2.02 4.66 3.12
C ILE A 147 -0.93 5.54 2.50
N LEU A 148 0.29 5.01 2.45
CA LEU A 148 1.44 5.59 1.78
C LEU A 148 1.76 4.81 0.51
N VAL A 149 1.62 5.47 -0.64
CA VAL A 149 1.98 4.90 -1.94
C VAL A 149 3.37 5.38 -2.31
N VAL A 150 4.35 4.49 -2.23
CA VAL A 150 5.76 4.80 -2.52
C VAL A 150 6.04 4.87 -4.02
N PRO A 151 7.08 5.61 -4.46
CA PRO A 151 7.37 5.78 -5.88
C PRO A 151 7.88 4.50 -6.56
N ASN A 152 8.60 3.66 -5.84
CA ASN A 152 9.23 2.42 -6.33
C ASN A 152 9.52 1.44 -5.18
N LEU A 153 9.98 0.24 -5.55
CA LEU A 153 10.28 -0.85 -4.62
C LEU A 153 11.33 -0.48 -3.57
N ASP A 154 12.41 0.19 -3.95
CA ASP A 154 13.50 0.53 -3.03
C ASP A 154 13.00 1.47 -1.92
N ALA A 155 12.24 2.51 -2.29
CA ALA A 155 11.62 3.42 -1.34
C ALA A 155 10.66 2.69 -0.39
N GLY A 156 9.82 1.80 -0.92
CA GLY A 156 8.91 0.96 -0.12
C GLY A 156 9.64 0.03 0.84
N ASN A 157 10.67 -0.65 0.35
CA ASN A 157 11.44 -1.61 1.14
C ASN A 157 12.19 -0.91 2.27
N MET A 158 12.85 0.21 1.97
CA MET A 158 13.56 1.01 2.96
C MET A 158 12.60 1.58 4.00
N LEU A 159 11.45 2.14 3.59
CA LEU A 159 10.46 2.69 4.52
C LEU A 159 9.90 1.62 5.48
N ALA A 160 9.47 0.48 4.94
CA ALA A 160 8.95 -0.62 5.76
C ALA A 160 10.01 -1.12 6.76
N LYS A 161 11.26 -1.33 6.31
CA LYS A 161 12.35 -1.74 7.20
C LYS A 161 12.69 -0.68 8.24
N GLN A 162 12.67 0.60 7.88
CA GLN A 162 12.91 1.68 8.83
C GLN A 162 11.87 1.64 9.95
N LEU A 163 10.59 1.53 9.60
CA LEU A 163 9.50 1.44 10.57
C LEU A 163 9.65 0.21 11.47
N THR A 164 9.95 -0.97 10.91
CA THR A 164 10.13 -2.19 11.69
C THR A 164 11.34 -2.15 12.62
N TYR A 165 12.52 -1.76 12.12
CA TYR A 165 13.77 -1.90 12.87
C TYR A 165 14.12 -0.69 13.74
N LEU A 166 13.73 0.53 13.33
CA LEU A 166 14.05 1.75 14.07
C LEU A 166 12.86 2.27 14.88
N SER A 167 11.64 2.11 14.37
CA SER A 167 10.42 2.52 15.07
C SER A 167 9.74 1.39 15.80
N HIS A 168 10.28 0.17 15.75
CA HIS A 168 9.72 -1.03 16.39
C HIS A 168 8.27 -1.33 15.97
N ALA A 169 7.92 -1.00 14.73
CA ALA A 169 6.61 -1.28 14.19
C ALA A 169 6.42 -2.78 13.91
N GLU A 170 5.28 -3.32 14.32
CA GLU A 170 4.85 -4.66 13.92
C GLU A 170 4.21 -4.60 12.53
N ALA A 171 4.38 -5.65 11.72
CA ALA A 171 3.97 -5.63 10.33
C ALA A 171 3.28 -6.93 9.90
N ALA A 172 2.24 -6.77 9.09
CA ALA A 172 1.61 -7.85 8.34
C ALA A 172 1.78 -7.60 6.82
N GLY A 173 2.13 -8.65 6.07
CA GLY A 173 2.43 -8.57 4.64
C GLY A 173 1.44 -9.37 3.79
N VAL A 174 0.69 -8.70 2.93
CA VAL A 174 -0.29 -9.33 2.04
C VAL A 174 -0.17 -8.83 0.61
N VAL A 175 -0.38 -9.75 -0.34
CA VAL A 175 -0.43 -9.49 -1.77
C VAL A 175 -1.88 -9.54 -2.23
N LEU A 176 -2.25 -8.51 -2.98
CA LEU A 176 -3.60 -8.23 -3.46
C LEU A 176 -3.63 -8.23 -4.99
N GLY A 177 -4.82 -8.06 -5.57
CA GLY A 177 -5.03 -8.08 -7.02
C GLY A 177 -5.17 -9.50 -7.61
N ALA A 178 -5.03 -10.55 -6.80
CA ALA A 178 -5.36 -11.93 -7.15
C ALA A 178 -6.81 -12.26 -6.73
N ARG A 179 -7.36 -13.39 -7.21
CA ARG A 179 -8.70 -13.87 -6.82
C ARG A 179 -8.86 -14.09 -5.31
N VAL A 180 -7.76 -14.34 -4.61
CA VAL A 180 -7.70 -14.48 -3.16
C VAL A 180 -6.44 -13.77 -2.65
N PRO A 181 -6.45 -13.21 -1.43
CA PRO A 181 -5.26 -12.61 -0.84
C PRO A 181 -4.18 -13.68 -0.65
N ILE A 182 -2.93 -13.27 -0.87
CA ILE A 182 -1.75 -14.12 -0.73
C ILE A 182 -0.87 -13.56 0.38
N ILE A 183 -0.64 -14.34 1.42
CA ILE A 183 0.22 -13.96 2.54
C ILE A 183 1.67 -14.10 2.09
N LEU A 184 2.41 -13.00 2.16
CA LEU A 184 3.79 -12.90 1.72
C LEU A 184 4.64 -12.31 2.83
N ASN A 185 5.19 -13.19 3.67
CA ASN A 185 6.13 -12.83 4.72
C ASN A 185 7.58 -12.86 4.24
N SER A 186 8.42 -12.05 4.88
CA SER A 186 9.86 -12.19 4.86
C SER A 186 10.28 -13.44 5.65
N ARG A 187 11.47 -13.97 5.34
CA ARG A 187 12.04 -15.10 6.11
C ARG A 187 12.37 -14.69 7.55
N ALA A 188 12.59 -13.41 7.78
CA ALA A 188 12.90 -12.85 9.09
C ALA A 188 11.65 -12.58 9.95
N ASP A 189 10.44 -12.74 9.40
CA ASP A 189 9.21 -12.45 10.12
C ASP A 189 8.90 -13.56 11.13
N ASP A 190 8.55 -13.13 12.34
CA ASP A 190 8.19 -13.99 13.46
C ASP A 190 6.77 -14.57 13.33
N ASP A 191 6.37 -15.36 14.33
CA ASP A 191 5.06 -16.01 14.35
C ASP A 191 3.91 -15.00 14.47
N MET A 192 4.13 -13.86 15.13
CA MET A 192 3.12 -12.82 15.30
C MET A 192 2.83 -12.12 13.96
N ALA A 193 3.87 -11.73 13.23
CA ALA A 193 3.76 -11.14 11.90
C ALA A 193 3.02 -12.08 10.92
N ARG A 194 3.24 -13.39 11.03
CA ARG A 194 2.53 -14.41 10.24
C ARG A 194 1.05 -14.49 10.61
N LEU A 195 0.75 -14.53 11.90
CA LEU A 195 -0.62 -14.56 12.41
C LEU A 195 -1.38 -13.29 12.03
N ALA A 196 -0.77 -12.13 12.18
CA ALA A 196 -1.33 -10.85 11.76
C ALA A 196 -1.61 -10.84 10.25
N SER A 197 -0.68 -11.35 9.43
CA SER A 197 -0.89 -11.49 7.98
C SER A 197 -2.05 -12.43 7.63
N CYS A 198 -2.23 -13.53 8.38
CA CYS A 198 -3.40 -14.41 8.26
C CYS A 198 -4.70 -13.66 8.58
N ALA A 199 -4.73 -12.90 9.67
CA ALA A 199 -5.90 -12.15 10.09
C ALA A 199 -6.30 -11.10 9.04
N VAL A 200 -5.34 -10.31 8.56
CA VAL A 200 -5.54 -9.32 7.48
C VAL A 200 -6.08 -10.00 6.22
N ALA A 201 -5.48 -11.11 5.80
CA ALA A 201 -5.95 -11.85 4.62
C ALA A 201 -7.37 -12.42 4.81
N ALA A 202 -7.71 -12.88 6.02
CA ALA A 202 -9.04 -13.40 6.33
C ALA A 202 -10.11 -12.30 6.29
N LEU A 203 -9.84 -11.14 6.91
CA LEU A 203 -10.73 -9.97 6.89
C LEU A 203 -10.97 -9.49 5.45
N HIS A 204 -9.90 -9.36 4.66
CA HIS A 204 -10.03 -8.95 3.27
C HIS A 204 -10.86 -9.94 2.45
N HIS A 205 -10.60 -11.24 2.62
CA HIS A 205 -11.37 -12.28 1.93
C HIS A 205 -12.85 -12.31 2.37
N ALA A 206 -13.15 -12.08 3.65
CA ALA A 206 -14.53 -12.03 4.15
C ALA A 206 -15.31 -10.88 3.50
N ARG A 207 -14.74 -9.68 3.45
CA ARG A 207 -15.37 -8.51 2.81
C ARG A 207 -15.65 -8.73 1.33
N LEU A 208 -14.69 -9.29 0.58
CA LEU A 208 -14.88 -9.57 -0.85
C LEU A 208 -16.03 -10.55 -1.14
N ASN A 209 -16.39 -11.40 -0.17
CA ASN A 209 -17.48 -12.36 -0.28
C ASN A 209 -18.78 -11.90 0.41
N GLY A 210 -18.88 -10.64 0.85
CA GLY A 210 -20.06 -10.10 1.52
C GLY A 210 -20.32 -10.69 2.91
N ARG A 211 -19.27 -11.12 3.62
CA ARG A 211 -19.35 -11.74 4.96
C ARG A 211 -18.76 -10.88 6.07
N GLY A 212 -18.58 -9.58 5.84
CA GLY A 212 -17.99 -8.63 6.79
C GLY A 212 -18.66 -7.27 6.71
#